data_AF-M5BV22-F1
#
_entry.id   AF-M5BV22-F1
#
_cell.length_a   1.000
_cell.length_b   1.000
_cell.length_c   1.000
_cell.angle_alpha   90.00
_cell.angle_beta   90.00
_cell.angle_gamma   90.00
#
_symmetry.space_group_name_H-M   'P 1'
#
loop_
_entity.id
_entity.type
_entity.pdbx_description
1 polymer ?
#
loop_
_entity_poly.entity_id
_entity_poly.type
_entity_poly.pdbx_seq_one_letter_code
_entity_poly.pdbx_strand_id
1 'polypeptide(L)'
;MIPSNVIATIPRRATASAVKEPTLSIQYLSISDNPISSWNDVDSLVTWFPELYELSISFEPLASGIPPGATRNFVIARLPVLRKLNGTEVTERERTDAELFYLSWIGRSGQLSENDMEALHPRWKELAAKYNTSTEKLKQAAENLGSHMISVKVVKLHGAITRQQPVSISDTGTTLRVLPTMSTKVFGMKLKKALRLSSQVDPKALWILFTSESGETVPLRAFDTDPLHDLTWSGVEEGSLIGLEL
;
A
#
# COMPACT_ATOMS: atom_id res chain seq x y z
N MET A 1 35.73 -0.88 -16.34
CA MET A 1 34.56 -1.45 -17.04
C MET A 1 34.84 -2.91 -17.31
N ILE A 2 33.94 -3.82 -16.92
CA ILE A 2 34.06 -5.27 -17.17
C ILE A 2 32.75 -5.86 -17.74
N PRO A 3 32.18 -5.26 -18.80
CA PRO A 3 30.95 -5.78 -19.41
C PRO A 3 31.18 -7.15 -20.08
N SER A 4 30.10 -7.93 -20.22
CA SER A 4 30.05 -9.17 -21.01
C SER A 4 31.05 -10.26 -20.57
N ASN A 5 31.22 -10.40 -19.26
CA ASN A 5 31.99 -11.49 -18.65
C ASN A 5 31.07 -12.57 -18.06
N VAL A 6 31.65 -13.56 -17.40
CA VAL A 6 30.94 -14.67 -16.73
C VAL A 6 30.87 -14.47 -15.21
N ILE A 7 30.83 -13.22 -14.73
CA ILE A 7 30.76 -12.90 -13.30
C ILE A 7 29.36 -13.26 -12.81
N ALA A 8 29.24 -14.40 -12.12
CA ALA A 8 27.96 -14.86 -11.58
C ALA A 8 27.75 -14.49 -10.12
N THR A 9 28.81 -14.22 -9.36
CA THR A 9 28.76 -13.97 -7.91
C THR A 9 29.73 -12.87 -7.48
N ILE A 10 29.33 -12.10 -6.47
CA ILE A 10 30.14 -11.06 -5.83
C ILE A 10 30.14 -11.37 -4.33
N PRO A 11 31.22 -11.98 -3.80
CA PRO A 11 31.24 -12.44 -2.42
C PRO A 11 31.12 -11.28 -1.43
N ARG A 12 30.41 -11.49 -0.33
CA ARG A 12 30.35 -10.51 0.76
C ARG A 12 31.70 -10.41 1.46
N ARG A 13 32.11 -9.19 1.80
CA ARG A 13 33.31 -8.94 2.60
C ARG A 13 33.11 -9.49 4.01
N ALA A 14 34.07 -10.26 4.52
CA ALA A 14 34.05 -10.74 5.90
C ALA A 14 34.38 -9.57 6.85
N THR A 15 33.41 -9.14 7.65
CA THR A 15 33.59 -8.07 8.65
C THR A 15 34.37 -8.53 9.89
N ALA A 16 34.64 -9.84 10.03
CA ALA A 16 35.22 -10.47 11.21
C ALA A 16 36.75 -10.62 11.19
N SER A 17 37.44 -10.24 10.10
CA SER A 17 38.90 -10.34 10.03
C SER A 17 39.57 -9.14 10.69
N ALA A 18 40.56 -9.38 11.56
CA ALA A 18 41.36 -8.36 12.25
C ALA A 18 42.15 -7.43 11.30
N VAL A 19 42.19 -7.75 10.01
CA VAL A 19 42.81 -6.95 8.95
C VAL A 19 41.70 -6.32 8.10
N LYS A 20 41.63 -4.99 8.14
CA LYS A 20 40.71 -4.21 7.31
C LYS A 20 41.14 -4.35 5.86
N GLU A 21 40.47 -5.21 5.09
CA GLU A 21 40.74 -5.35 3.66
C GLU A 21 40.61 -3.98 2.96
N PRO A 22 41.52 -3.63 2.04
CA PRO A 22 41.44 -2.34 1.36
C PRO A 22 40.10 -2.21 0.62
N THR A 23 39.41 -1.09 0.85
CA THR A 23 38.26 -0.69 0.02
C THR A 23 38.78 -0.10 -1.27
N LEU A 24 38.08 -0.34 -2.37
CA LEU A 24 38.43 0.24 -3.65
C LEU A 24 37.67 1.57 -3.79
N SER A 25 38.39 2.67 -4.09
CA SER A 25 37.82 4.00 -4.39
C SER A 25 37.24 4.05 -5.81
N ILE A 26 36.42 3.06 -6.17
CA ILE A 26 35.75 2.99 -7.46
C ILE A 26 34.42 3.73 -7.38
N GLN A 27 34.26 4.73 -8.24
CA GLN A 27 33.05 5.54 -8.34
C GLN A 27 32.12 5.11 -9.47
N TYR A 28 32.67 4.43 -10.48
CA TYR A 28 31.95 3.96 -11.65
C TYR A 28 32.23 2.48 -11.89
N LEU A 29 31.17 1.67 -11.93
CA LEU A 29 31.26 0.24 -12.23
C LEU A 29 30.29 -0.13 -13.34
N SER A 30 30.80 -0.80 -14.37
CA SER A 30 29.98 -1.42 -15.41
C SER A 30 30.22 -2.92 -15.40
N ILE A 31 29.18 -3.66 -15.02
CA ILE A 31 29.08 -5.12 -14.96
C ILE A 31 27.89 -5.62 -15.80
N SER A 32 27.43 -4.80 -16.76
CA SER A 32 26.43 -5.20 -17.74
C SER A 32 26.81 -6.51 -18.45
N ASP A 33 25.80 -7.27 -18.86
CA ASP A 33 25.92 -8.55 -19.55
C ASP A 33 26.68 -9.62 -18.74
N ASN A 34 26.60 -9.54 -17.41
CA ASN A 34 27.03 -10.61 -16.51
C ASN A 34 25.82 -11.30 -15.89
N PRO A 35 25.88 -12.62 -15.63
CA PRO A 35 24.76 -13.41 -15.12
C PRO A 35 24.53 -13.25 -13.60
N ILE A 36 24.58 -12.02 -13.09
CA ILE A 36 24.36 -11.73 -11.66
C ILE A 36 22.86 -11.77 -11.36
N SER A 37 22.42 -12.84 -10.71
CA SER A 37 21.00 -13.09 -10.41
C SER A 37 20.63 -12.98 -8.93
N SER A 38 21.61 -12.82 -8.04
CA SER A 38 21.38 -12.76 -6.59
C SER A 38 21.42 -11.32 -6.07
N TRP A 39 20.41 -10.96 -5.26
CA TRP A 39 20.39 -9.69 -4.55
C TRP A 39 21.54 -9.55 -3.53
N ASN A 40 22.05 -10.67 -3.01
CA ASN A 40 23.21 -10.63 -2.11
C ASN A 40 24.46 -10.09 -2.82
N ASP A 41 24.62 -10.36 -4.12
CA ASP A 41 25.75 -9.85 -4.90
C ASP A 41 25.65 -8.32 -5.09
N VAL A 42 24.42 -7.81 -5.26
CA VAL A 42 24.15 -6.37 -5.31
C VAL A 42 24.45 -5.72 -3.97
N ASP A 43 24.04 -6.33 -2.85
CA ASP A 43 24.34 -5.83 -1.51
C ASP A 43 25.85 -5.81 -1.22
N SER A 44 26.60 -6.81 -1.72
CA SER A 44 28.06 -6.88 -1.57
C SER A 44 28.76 -5.66 -2.16
N LEU A 45 28.22 -5.03 -3.22
CA LEU A 45 28.80 -3.86 -3.85
C LEU A 45 29.00 -2.70 -2.87
N VAL A 46 28.10 -2.53 -1.90
CA VAL A 46 28.20 -1.48 -0.87
C VAL A 46 29.46 -1.64 -0.04
N THR A 47 29.84 -2.89 0.26
CA THR A 47 31.01 -3.20 1.09
C THR A 47 32.34 -3.12 0.32
N TRP A 48 32.31 -3.42 -0.98
CA TRP A 48 33.49 -3.34 -1.84
C TRP A 48 33.78 -1.92 -2.33
N PHE A 49 32.73 -1.17 -2.64
CA PHE A 49 32.77 0.11 -3.33
C PHE A 49 31.91 1.15 -2.59
N PRO A 50 32.38 1.68 -1.44
CA PRO A 50 31.61 2.62 -0.63
C PRO A 50 31.31 3.95 -1.34
N GLU A 51 32.07 4.28 -2.39
CA GLU A 51 31.91 5.49 -3.19
C GLU A 51 31.28 5.22 -4.58
N LEU A 52 30.57 4.10 -4.75
CA LEU A 52 29.98 3.73 -6.04
C LEU A 52 28.80 4.65 -6.42
N TYR A 53 29.10 5.71 -7.16
CA TYR A 53 28.12 6.70 -7.60
C TYR A 53 27.42 6.33 -8.92
N GLU A 54 28.04 5.52 -9.78
CA GLU A 54 27.42 5.10 -11.04
C GLU A 54 27.60 3.60 -11.29
N LEU A 55 26.49 2.94 -11.62
CA LEU A 55 26.42 1.50 -11.88
C LEU A 55 25.74 1.22 -13.21
N SER A 56 26.32 0.31 -13.99
CA SER A 56 25.68 -0.34 -15.13
C SER A 56 25.58 -1.84 -14.90
N ILE A 57 24.37 -2.39 -14.88
CA ILE A 57 24.06 -3.79 -14.53
C ILE A 57 22.82 -4.28 -15.31
N SER A 58 22.79 -5.57 -15.66
CA SER A 58 21.63 -6.20 -16.30
C SER A 58 20.51 -6.46 -15.27
N PHE A 59 19.26 -6.17 -15.65
CA PHE A 59 18.12 -6.31 -14.74
C PHE A 59 17.41 -7.66 -14.88
N GLU A 60 17.50 -8.28 -16.04
CA GLU A 60 16.80 -9.52 -16.39
C GLU A 60 17.11 -10.65 -15.40
N PRO A 61 18.38 -10.90 -15.01
CA PRO A 61 18.68 -11.98 -14.08
C PRO A 61 18.23 -11.69 -12.64
N LEU A 62 18.06 -10.42 -12.28
CA LEU A 62 17.64 -9.97 -10.94
C LEU A 62 16.11 -9.87 -10.78
N ALA A 63 15.36 -9.89 -11.88
CA ALA A 63 13.91 -9.66 -11.86
C ALA A 63 13.11 -10.80 -11.20
N SER A 64 13.71 -11.97 -10.98
CA SER A 64 13.03 -13.11 -10.37
C SER A 64 12.72 -12.87 -8.89
N GLY A 65 11.50 -13.20 -8.46
CA GLY A 65 11.09 -13.11 -7.05
C GLY A 65 10.72 -11.70 -6.56
N ILE A 66 10.66 -10.71 -7.45
CA ILE A 66 10.21 -9.33 -7.15
C ILE A 66 9.07 -8.91 -8.09
N PRO A 67 8.33 -7.82 -7.80
CA PRO A 67 7.27 -7.34 -8.67
C PRO A 67 7.79 -6.97 -10.07
N PRO A 68 7.04 -7.22 -11.15
CA PRO A 68 7.44 -6.87 -12.51
C PRO A 68 7.79 -5.38 -12.62
N GLY A 69 8.91 -5.07 -13.27
CA GLY A 69 9.38 -3.68 -13.46
C GLY A 69 9.98 -3.02 -12.21
N ALA A 70 10.07 -3.72 -11.07
CA ALA A 70 10.59 -3.13 -9.84
C ALA A 70 12.12 -3.24 -9.68
N THR A 71 12.83 -3.94 -10.57
CA THR A 71 14.27 -4.22 -10.41
C THR A 71 15.10 -2.97 -10.17
N ARG A 72 14.82 -1.90 -10.92
CA ARG A 72 15.49 -0.60 -10.75
C ARG A 72 15.33 -0.05 -9.34
N ASN A 73 14.08 -0.03 -8.83
CA ASN A 73 13.77 0.46 -7.49
C ASN A 73 14.50 -0.36 -6.43
N PHE A 74 14.56 -1.68 -6.58
CA PHE A 74 15.30 -2.55 -5.67
C PHE A 74 16.80 -2.27 -5.67
N VAL A 75 17.41 -2.04 -6.83
CA VAL A 75 18.84 -1.65 -6.92
C VAL A 75 19.07 -0.30 -6.23
N ILE A 76 18.23 0.70 -6.50
CA ILE A 76 18.34 2.04 -5.89
C ILE A 76 18.20 1.97 -4.37
N ALA A 77 17.23 1.21 -3.87
CA ALA A 77 16.99 1.05 -2.44
C ALA A 77 18.12 0.30 -1.73
N ARG A 78 18.81 -0.62 -2.41
CA ARG A 78 19.95 -1.38 -1.86
C ARG A 78 21.27 -0.59 -1.90
N LEU A 79 21.43 0.36 -2.82
CA LEU A 79 22.67 1.13 -3.01
C LEU A 79 22.51 2.61 -2.57
N PRO A 80 22.94 2.99 -1.35
CA PRO A 80 22.65 4.31 -0.75
C PRO A 80 23.24 5.49 -1.49
N VAL A 81 24.46 5.34 -1.99
CA VAL A 81 25.24 6.43 -2.58
C VAL A 81 25.06 6.56 -4.09
N LEU A 82 24.29 5.66 -4.71
CA LEU A 82 24.14 5.60 -6.16
C LEU A 82 23.47 6.87 -6.72
N ARG A 83 24.09 7.51 -7.71
CA ARG A 83 23.57 8.72 -8.37
C ARG A 83 23.10 8.46 -9.79
N LYS A 84 23.63 7.42 -10.44
CA LYS A 84 23.28 7.08 -11.81
C LYS A 84 23.26 5.56 -12.01
N LEU A 85 22.21 5.06 -12.64
CA LEU A 85 21.98 3.63 -12.83
C LEU A 85 21.59 3.37 -14.28
N ASN A 86 22.35 2.53 -14.98
CA ASN A 86 22.15 2.18 -16.39
C ASN A 86 22.02 3.43 -17.29
N GLY A 87 22.87 4.43 -17.05
CA GLY A 87 22.89 5.65 -17.85
C GLY A 87 21.89 6.73 -17.41
N THR A 88 20.95 6.45 -16.52
CA THR A 88 19.94 7.42 -16.06
C THR A 88 20.19 7.87 -14.62
N GLU A 89 20.02 9.17 -14.38
CA GLU A 89 20.18 9.75 -13.04
C GLU A 89 19.14 9.18 -12.06
N VAL A 90 19.54 9.08 -10.80
CA VAL A 90 18.68 8.71 -9.68
C VAL A 90 18.36 9.99 -8.92
N THR A 91 17.14 10.47 -9.09
CA THR A 91 16.69 11.67 -8.38
C THR A 91 16.44 11.37 -6.90
N GLU A 92 16.48 12.40 -6.05
CA GLU A 92 16.17 12.23 -4.62
C GLU A 92 14.74 11.71 -4.41
N ARG A 93 13.78 12.22 -5.20
CA ARG A 93 12.39 11.75 -5.18
C ARG A 93 12.29 10.27 -5.56
N GLU A 94 12.90 9.86 -6.66
CA GLU A 94 12.93 8.46 -7.09
C GLU A 94 13.56 7.55 -6.04
N ARG A 95 14.65 8.01 -5.39
CA ARG A 95 15.28 7.30 -4.29
C ARG A 95 14.33 7.11 -3.12
N THR A 96 13.63 8.16 -2.69
CA THR A 96 12.63 8.06 -1.62
C THR A 96 11.52 7.08 -1.98
N ASP A 97 10.96 7.19 -3.19
CA ASP A 97 9.89 6.30 -3.66
C ASP A 97 10.38 4.84 -3.72
N ALA A 98 11.59 4.60 -4.21
CA ALA A 98 12.21 3.28 -4.28
C ALA A 98 12.46 2.66 -2.89
N GLU A 99 12.98 3.44 -1.94
CA GLU A 99 13.24 2.99 -0.57
C GLU A 99 11.94 2.68 0.18
N LEU A 100 10.91 3.52 0.06
CA LEU A 100 9.59 3.28 0.65
C LEU A 100 8.90 2.06 0.04
N PHE A 101 8.96 1.92 -1.28
CA PHE A 101 8.42 0.76 -1.99
C PHE A 101 9.11 -0.53 -1.53
N TYR A 102 10.44 -0.51 -1.41
CA TYR A 102 11.24 -1.64 -0.92
C TYR A 102 10.85 -2.03 0.51
N LEU A 103 10.72 -1.07 1.43
CA LEU A 103 10.27 -1.34 2.80
C LEU A 103 8.86 -1.95 2.85
N SER A 104 7.92 -1.38 2.08
CA SER A 104 6.54 -1.88 1.99
C SER A 104 6.49 -3.31 1.46
N TRP A 105 7.30 -3.62 0.44
CA TRP A 105 7.37 -4.95 -0.14
C TRP A 105 7.91 -5.98 0.85
N ILE A 106 9.03 -5.67 1.54
CA ILE A 106 9.61 -6.55 2.57
C ILE A 106 8.61 -6.80 3.71
N GLY A 107 7.92 -5.75 4.16
CA GLY A 107 6.93 -5.85 5.23
C GLY A 107 5.75 -6.77 4.86
N ARG A 108 5.39 -6.85 3.57
CA ARG A 108 4.33 -7.74 3.05
C ARG A 108 4.83 -9.16 2.80
N SER A 109 6.07 -9.34 2.37
CA SER A 109 6.67 -10.64 2.08
C SER A 109 7.21 -11.37 3.32
N GLY A 110 7.31 -10.69 4.47
CA GLY A 110 7.93 -11.19 5.69
C GLY A 110 7.08 -12.16 6.54
N GLN A 111 7.30 -13.46 6.36
CA GLN A 111 7.16 -14.47 7.43
C GLN A 111 8.52 -14.86 8.05
N LEU A 112 9.59 -14.15 7.67
CA LEU A 112 10.95 -14.47 8.06
C LEU A 112 11.27 -14.04 9.49
N SER A 113 12.26 -14.69 10.11
CA SER A 113 12.82 -14.22 11.37
C SER A 113 13.56 -12.89 11.16
N GLU A 114 13.75 -12.10 12.22
CA GLU A 114 14.47 -10.83 12.12
C GLU A 114 15.90 -11.02 11.60
N ASN A 115 16.56 -12.11 12.02
CA ASN A 115 17.91 -12.49 11.57
C ASN A 115 17.95 -12.80 10.07
N ASP A 116 16.96 -13.53 9.56
CA ASP A 116 16.88 -13.86 8.12
C ASP A 116 16.58 -12.61 7.28
N MET A 117 15.75 -11.70 7.83
CA MET A 117 15.43 -10.43 7.18
C MET A 117 16.67 -9.55 7.04
N GLU A 118 17.47 -9.45 8.10
CA GLU A 118 18.73 -8.69 8.09
C GLU A 118 19.76 -9.32 7.15
N ALA A 119 19.80 -10.66 7.06
CA ALA A 119 20.69 -11.36 6.15
C ALA A 119 20.36 -11.12 4.66
N LEU A 120 19.07 -11.07 4.30
CA LEU A 120 18.59 -10.87 2.92
C LEU A 120 18.42 -9.40 2.52
N HIS A 121 18.24 -8.53 3.51
CA HIS A 121 17.98 -7.11 3.34
C HIS A 121 18.84 -6.28 4.32
N PRO A 122 20.17 -6.16 4.10
CA PRO A 122 21.08 -5.52 5.05
C PRO A 122 20.73 -4.07 5.40
N ARG A 123 20.10 -3.35 4.48
CA ARG A 123 19.66 -1.96 4.68
C ARG A 123 18.27 -1.80 5.30
N TRP A 124 17.58 -2.90 5.60
CA TRP A 124 16.20 -2.82 6.08
C TRP A 124 16.07 -2.02 7.38
N LYS A 125 16.90 -2.29 8.40
CA LYS A 125 16.87 -1.56 9.68
C LYS A 125 17.20 -0.08 9.52
N GLU A 126 18.23 0.23 8.71
CA GLU A 126 18.63 1.60 8.40
C GLU A 126 17.49 2.39 7.76
N LEU A 127 16.86 1.81 6.73
CA LEU A 127 15.74 2.42 6.01
C LEU A 127 14.49 2.54 6.89
N ALA A 128 14.18 1.53 7.69
CA ALA A 128 13.05 1.56 8.61
C ALA A 128 13.20 2.69 9.64
N ALA A 129 14.41 2.87 10.20
CA ALA A 129 14.72 3.99 11.08
C ALA A 129 14.62 5.34 10.35
N LYS A 130 15.13 5.44 9.12
CA LYS A 130 15.09 6.66 8.29
C LYS A 130 13.66 7.16 8.05
N TYR A 131 12.71 6.25 7.81
CA TYR A 131 11.32 6.59 7.47
C TYR A 131 10.33 6.45 8.63
N ASN A 132 10.81 6.21 9.86
CA ASN A 132 9.97 5.94 11.04
C ASN A 132 8.96 4.79 10.80
N THR A 133 9.36 3.79 10.02
CA THR A 133 8.55 2.59 9.77
C THR A 133 8.92 1.55 10.82
N SER A 134 7.92 1.01 11.55
CA SER A 134 8.18 -0.01 12.56
C SER A 134 8.81 -1.27 11.94
N THR A 135 9.94 -1.72 12.50
CA THR A 135 10.61 -2.99 12.14
C THR A 135 9.96 -4.20 12.81
N GLU A 136 9.10 -3.98 13.81
CA GLU A 136 8.31 -5.06 14.37
C GLU A 136 7.48 -5.65 13.23
N LYS A 137 7.45 -7.00 13.16
CA LYS A 137 6.57 -7.72 12.24
C LYS A 137 5.27 -6.94 12.20
N LEU A 138 4.94 -6.35 11.05
CA LEU A 138 3.56 -6.03 10.78
C LEU A 138 2.90 -7.40 10.87
N LYS A 139 2.37 -7.72 12.07
CA LYS A 139 1.39 -8.77 12.21
C LYS A 139 0.47 -8.45 11.06
N GLN A 140 0.35 -9.38 10.14
CA GLN A 140 -0.80 -9.38 9.27
C GLN A 140 -2.00 -9.34 10.25
N ALA A 141 -2.46 -8.14 10.62
CA ALA A 141 -3.85 -7.87 10.45
C ALA A 141 -4.01 -8.17 8.98
N ALA A 142 -4.38 -9.43 8.69
CA ALA A 142 -4.82 -9.78 7.37
C ALA A 142 -5.71 -8.60 6.96
N GLU A 143 -5.37 -7.91 5.88
CA GLU A 143 -6.30 -6.99 5.23
C GLU A 143 -7.43 -7.85 4.66
N ASN A 144 -8.11 -8.59 5.54
CA ASN A 144 -9.44 -9.07 5.36
C ASN A 144 -10.23 -7.83 5.02
N LEU A 145 -11.12 -7.93 4.04
CA LEU A 145 -12.00 -6.84 3.63
C LEU A 145 -12.64 -6.10 4.82
N GLY A 146 -12.80 -6.76 5.97
CA GLY A 146 -13.21 -6.19 7.25
C GLY A 146 -12.38 -5.01 7.80
N SER A 147 -11.12 -4.85 7.43
CA SER A 147 -10.26 -3.71 7.82
C SER A 147 -10.63 -2.41 7.10
N HIS A 148 -11.21 -2.54 5.90
CA HIS A 148 -11.69 -1.44 5.06
C HIS A 148 -13.22 -1.29 5.14
N MET A 149 -13.88 -2.05 6.01
CA MET A 149 -15.31 -1.91 6.20
C MET A 149 -15.60 -0.73 7.11
N ILE A 150 -16.53 0.11 6.67
CA ILE A 150 -17.12 1.17 7.46
C ILE A 150 -18.41 0.72 8.14
N SER A 151 -18.72 1.29 9.30
CA SER A 151 -19.97 1.07 10.03
C SER A 151 -20.98 2.17 9.69
N VAL A 152 -22.18 1.79 9.25
CA VAL A 152 -23.27 2.72 8.93
C VAL A 152 -24.53 2.37 9.71
N LYS A 153 -25.26 3.39 10.17
CA LYS A 153 -26.54 3.22 10.88
C LYS A 153 -27.69 3.48 9.91
N VAL A 154 -28.70 2.61 9.93
CA VAL A 154 -29.86 2.71 9.04
C VAL A 154 -31.10 3.12 9.81
N VAL A 155 -31.85 4.08 9.29
CA VAL A 155 -33.11 4.57 9.87
C VAL A 155 -34.20 4.62 8.80
N LYS A 156 -35.47 4.55 9.22
CA LYS A 156 -36.61 4.73 8.31
C LYS A 156 -37.06 6.17 8.31
N LEU A 157 -37.27 6.72 7.13
CA LEU A 157 -37.81 8.07 6.94
C LEU A 157 -39.34 8.04 6.91
N HIS A 158 -39.98 9.04 7.51
CA HIS A 158 -41.43 9.24 7.47
C HIS A 158 -41.76 10.63 6.94
N GLY A 159 -42.72 10.68 6.02
CA GLY A 159 -43.16 11.93 5.40
C GLY A 159 -42.32 12.33 4.19
N ALA A 160 -42.70 13.43 3.54
CA ALA A 160 -42.02 13.92 2.35
C ALA A 160 -40.65 14.53 2.68
N ILE A 161 -39.62 14.15 1.94
CA ILE A 161 -38.26 14.65 2.13
C ILE A 161 -38.10 15.97 1.40
N THR A 162 -38.02 17.06 2.15
CA THR A 162 -37.63 18.37 1.63
C THR A 162 -36.19 18.65 2.06
N ARG A 163 -35.34 19.03 1.09
CA ARG A 163 -33.92 19.31 1.38
C ARG A 163 -33.80 20.37 2.49
N GLN A 164 -32.91 20.12 3.44
CA GLN A 164 -32.59 21.01 4.57
C GLN A 164 -33.74 21.26 5.56
N GLN A 165 -34.80 20.45 5.56
CA GLN A 165 -35.82 20.47 6.61
C GLN A 165 -35.69 19.27 7.56
N PRO A 166 -36.03 19.41 8.85
CA PRO A 166 -36.07 18.29 9.77
C PRO A 166 -37.01 17.19 9.28
N VAL A 167 -36.54 15.95 9.29
CA VAL A 167 -37.31 14.77 8.90
C VAL A 167 -37.58 13.89 10.11
N SER A 168 -38.78 13.31 10.14
CA SER A 168 -39.16 12.34 11.16
C SER A 168 -38.55 10.98 10.84
N ILE A 169 -37.74 10.44 11.75
CA ILE A 169 -37.06 9.16 11.58
C ILE A 169 -37.54 8.15 12.63
N SER A 170 -37.56 6.87 12.27
CA SER A 170 -37.64 5.78 13.25
C SER A 170 -36.37 4.93 13.21
N ASP A 171 -35.83 4.66 14.40
CA ASP A 171 -34.64 3.82 14.52
C ASP A 171 -34.99 2.38 14.17
N THR A 172 -34.19 1.78 13.28
CA THR A 172 -34.34 0.36 12.93
C THR A 172 -33.51 -0.54 13.82
N GLY A 173 -32.62 0.01 14.66
CA GLY A 173 -31.62 -0.73 15.42
C GLY A 173 -30.56 -1.41 14.54
N THR A 174 -30.56 -1.13 13.23
CA THR A 174 -29.70 -1.82 12.26
C THR A 174 -28.43 -1.02 12.02
N THR A 175 -27.29 -1.60 12.41
CA THR A 175 -25.95 -1.12 12.04
C THR A 175 -25.31 -2.14 11.12
N LEU A 176 -24.79 -1.69 9.97
CA LEU A 176 -24.17 -2.55 8.98
C LEU A 176 -22.70 -2.21 8.84
N ARG A 177 -21.87 -3.25 8.73
CA ARG A 177 -20.51 -3.10 8.22
C ARG A 177 -20.49 -3.30 6.71
N VAL A 178 -20.01 -2.29 5.99
CA VAL A 178 -20.01 -2.26 4.52
C VAL A 178 -18.66 -1.80 3.99
N LEU A 179 -18.24 -2.34 2.86
CA LEU A 179 -17.13 -1.80 2.09
C LEU A 179 -17.58 -0.54 1.35
N PRO A 180 -16.86 0.59 1.47
CA PRO A 180 -17.16 1.80 0.69
C PRO A 180 -17.17 1.54 -0.82
N THR A 181 -16.35 0.58 -1.28
CA THR A 181 -16.20 0.21 -2.70
C THR A 181 -17.27 -0.74 -3.24
N MET A 182 -18.26 -1.17 -2.43
CA MET A 182 -19.36 -1.98 -2.99
C MET A 182 -20.34 -1.09 -3.75
N SER A 183 -20.98 -1.63 -4.79
CA SER A 183 -21.98 -0.86 -5.54
C SER A 183 -23.27 -0.62 -4.74
N THR A 184 -23.96 0.48 -5.05
CA THR A 184 -25.25 0.83 -4.43
C THR A 184 -26.28 -0.29 -4.57
N LYS A 185 -26.26 -1.04 -5.68
CA LYS A 185 -27.09 -2.25 -5.87
C LYS A 185 -26.81 -3.33 -4.82
N VAL A 186 -25.54 -3.65 -4.58
CA VAL A 186 -25.14 -4.67 -3.61
C VAL A 186 -25.48 -4.21 -2.19
N PHE A 187 -25.32 -2.92 -1.91
CA PHE A 187 -25.75 -2.35 -0.64
C PHE A 187 -27.27 -2.44 -0.44
N GLY A 188 -28.07 -2.14 -1.47
CA GLY A 188 -29.53 -2.34 -1.44
C GLY A 188 -29.95 -3.78 -1.16
N MET A 189 -29.23 -4.78 -1.71
CA MET A 189 -29.44 -6.20 -1.36
C MET A 189 -29.15 -6.49 0.11
N LYS A 190 -28.09 -5.91 0.68
CA LYS A 190 -27.76 -6.04 2.10
C LYS A 190 -28.84 -5.42 2.98
N LEU A 191 -29.32 -4.22 2.63
CA LEU A 191 -30.41 -3.54 3.32
C LEU A 191 -31.69 -4.37 3.32
N LYS A 192 -32.10 -4.89 2.15
CA LYS A 192 -33.25 -5.79 2.03
C LYS A 192 -33.16 -6.95 3.01
N LYS A 193 -32.01 -7.62 3.07
CA LYS A 193 -31.79 -8.78 3.94
C LYS A 193 -31.78 -8.38 5.42
N ALA A 194 -31.09 -7.30 5.77
CA ALA A 194 -30.96 -6.84 7.15
C ALA A 194 -32.30 -6.36 7.72
N LEU A 195 -33.07 -5.61 6.93
CA LEU A 195 -34.37 -5.04 7.31
C LEU A 195 -35.57 -5.95 7.00
N ARG A 196 -35.33 -7.14 6.43
CA ARG A 196 -36.36 -8.12 6.02
C ARG A 196 -37.45 -7.51 5.12
N LEU A 197 -37.04 -6.68 4.15
CA LEU A 197 -37.96 -6.03 3.22
C LEU A 197 -38.47 -7.02 2.16
N SER A 198 -39.73 -6.85 1.74
CA SER A 198 -40.36 -7.68 0.71
C SER A 198 -39.81 -7.35 -0.69
N SER A 199 -39.66 -6.06 -1.00
CA SER A 199 -39.12 -5.54 -2.25
C SER A 199 -37.62 -5.26 -2.18
N GLN A 200 -37.01 -5.07 -3.35
CA GLN A 200 -35.64 -4.58 -3.47
C GLN A 200 -35.60 -3.08 -3.17
N VAL A 201 -34.56 -2.62 -2.47
CA VAL A 201 -34.35 -1.20 -2.19
C VAL A 201 -33.91 -0.49 -3.48
N ASP A 202 -34.66 0.54 -3.88
CA ASP A 202 -34.27 1.45 -4.96
C ASP A 202 -33.22 2.46 -4.44
N PRO A 203 -32.07 2.64 -5.11
CA PRO A 203 -31.11 3.70 -4.77
C PRO A 203 -31.73 5.08 -4.56
N LYS A 204 -32.80 5.41 -5.30
CA LYS A 204 -33.50 6.72 -5.18
C LYS A 204 -34.19 6.93 -3.83
N ALA A 205 -34.48 5.84 -3.12
CA ALA A 205 -35.11 5.88 -1.80
C ALA A 205 -34.08 6.07 -0.67
N LEU A 206 -32.79 6.16 -0.99
CA LEU A 206 -31.71 6.27 0.00
C LEU A 206 -31.20 7.70 0.13
N TRP A 207 -30.99 8.10 1.38
CA TRP A 207 -30.53 9.43 1.76
C TRP A 207 -29.43 9.34 2.81
N ILE A 208 -28.46 10.25 2.73
CA ILE A 208 -27.54 10.53 3.84
C ILE A 208 -28.17 11.61 4.71
N LEU A 209 -28.20 11.35 6.00
CA LEU A 209 -28.77 12.22 7.01
C LEU A 209 -27.68 12.75 7.93
N PHE A 210 -27.97 13.90 8.54
CA PHE A 210 -27.17 14.48 9.61
C PHE A 210 -28.06 14.74 10.81
N THR A 211 -27.58 14.37 11.99
CA THR A 211 -28.23 14.72 13.26
C THR A 211 -27.45 15.85 13.89
N SER A 212 -28.12 16.98 14.09
CA SER A 212 -27.56 18.17 14.75
C SER A 212 -27.43 17.97 16.26
N GLU A 213 -26.67 18.85 16.92
CA GLU A 213 -26.51 18.84 18.39
C GLU A 213 -27.83 19.02 19.15
N SER A 214 -28.83 19.67 18.53
CA SER A 214 -30.19 19.81 19.08
C SER A 214 -31.03 18.54 18.95
N GLY A 215 -30.51 17.48 18.31
CA GLY A 215 -31.20 16.21 18.09
C GLY A 215 -32.08 16.19 16.83
N GLU A 216 -32.16 17.29 16.08
CA GLU A 216 -32.90 17.33 14.82
C GLU A 216 -32.12 16.62 13.71
N THR A 217 -32.80 15.77 12.95
CA THR A 217 -32.21 15.05 11.82
C THR A 217 -32.65 15.69 10.50
N VAL A 218 -31.70 16.00 9.63
CA VAL A 218 -31.93 16.64 8.33
C VAL A 218 -31.34 15.82 7.19
N PRO A 219 -31.97 15.80 6.00
CA PRO A 219 -31.42 15.14 4.83
C PRO A 219 -30.29 16.00 4.23
N LEU A 220 -29.07 15.45 4.17
CA LEU A 220 -27.92 16.10 3.56
C LEU A 220 -27.93 15.95 2.05
N ARG A 221 -28.03 14.70 1.57
CA ARG A 221 -28.00 14.37 0.15
C ARG A 221 -28.70 13.06 -0.16
N ALA A 222 -29.25 12.96 -1.36
CA ALA A 222 -29.71 11.69 -1.89
C ALA A 222 -28.51 10.84 -2.35
N PHE A 223 -28.69 9.53 -2.39
CA PHE A 223 -27.73 8.61 -2.99
C PHE A 223 -27.62 8.83 -4.50
N ASP A 224 -26.50 8.37 -5.07
CA ASP A 224 -26.31 8.31 -6.50
C ASP A 224 -27.33 7.35 -7.15
N THR A 225 -27.89 7.77 -8.28
CA THR A 225 -28.94 7.00 -8.96
C THR A 225 -28.39 5.84 -9.79
N ASP A 226 -27.08 5.81 -10.09
CA ASP A 226 -26.48 4.70 -10.79
C ASP A 226 -26.26 3.53 -9.82
N PRO A 227 -26.94 2.39 -10.03
CA PRO A 227 -26.81 1.23 -9.14
C PRO A 227 -25.43 0.56 -9.18
N LEU A 228 -24.59 0.88 -10.18
CA LEU A 228 -23.24 0.33 -10.34
C LEU A 228 -22.15 1.17 -9.69
N HIS A 229 -22.40 2.45 -9.44
CA HIS A 229 -21.48 3.28 -8.67
C HIS A 229 -21.32 2.76 -7.24
N ASP A 230 -20.12 2.93 -6.71
CA ASP A 230 -19.83 2.58 -5.33
C ASP A 230 -20.40 3.59 -4.33
N LEU A 231 -20.38 3.24 -3.03
CA LEU A 231 -20.99 4.06 -1.99
C LEU A 231 -20.29 5.41 -1.78
N THR A 232 -19.03 5.54 -2.20
CA THR A 232 -18.26 6.79 -2.05
C THR A 232 -18.82 7.89 -2.95
N TRP A 233 -19.38 7.54 -4.12
CA TRP A 233 -20.09 8.49 -4.99
C TRP A 233 -21.27 9.15 -4.27
N SER A 234 -21.95 8.39 -3.41
CA SER A 234 -23.05 8.89 -2.57
C SER A 234 -22.57 9.63 -1.33
N GLY A 235 -21.27 9.59 -1.01
CA GLY A 235 -20.67 10.23 0.18
C GLY A 235 -20.82 9.42 1.46
N VAL A 236 -20.92 8.08 1.36
CA VAL A 236 -21.04 7.22 2.54
C VAL A 236 -19.66 7.03 3.19
N GLU A 237 -19.57 7.40 4.46
CA GLU A 237 -18.36 7.37 5.30
C GLU A 237 -18.62 6.64 6.63
N GLU A 238 -17.57 6.40 7.42
CA GLU A 238 -17.68 5.82 8.77
C GLU A 238 -18.67 6.62 9.63
N GLY A 239 -19.62 5.92 10.25
CA GLY A 239 -20.63 6.52 11.12
C GLY A 239 -21.78 7.19 10.37
N SER A 240 -21.84 7.11 9.04
CA SER A 240 -22.94 7.70 8.26
C SER A 240 -24.31 7.20 8.70
N LEU A 241 -25.26 8.14 8.81
CA LEU A 241 -26.66 7.85 9.06
C LEU A 241 -27.42 7.78 7.73
N ILE A 242 -27.89 6.58 7.38
CA ILE A 242 -28.56 6.30 6.11
C ILE A 242 -30.07 6.22 6.34
N GLY A 243 -30.80 7.14 5.74
CA GLY A 243 -32.25 7.14 5.69
C GLY A 243 -32.76 6.31 4.53
N LEU A 244 -33.71 5.41 4.82
CA LEU A 244 -34.47 4.68 3.81
C LEU A 244 -35.91 5.19 3.80
N GLU A 245 -36.32 5.71 2.66
CA GLU A 245 -37.71 6.00 2.33
C GLU A 245 -38.39 4.68 1.90
N LEU A 246 -39.50 4.31 2.56
CA LEU A 246 -40.24 3.06 2.29
C LEU A 246 -41.63 3.34 1.74
#